data_AF-A0AAV7RXM9-F1
#
_entry.id   AF-A0AAV7RXM9-F1
#
_cell.length_a   1.000
_cell.length_b   1.000
_cell.length_c   1.000
_cell.angle_alpha   90.00
_cell.angle_beta   90.00
_cell.angle_gamma   90.00
#
_symmetry.space_group_name_H-M   'P 1'
#
loop_
_entity.id
_entity.type
_entity.pdbx_description
1 polymer ?
#
loop_
_entity_poly.entity_id
_entity_poly.type
_entity_poly.pdbx_seq_one_letter_code
_entity_poly.pdbx_strand_id
1 'polypeptide(L)'
;MGQKKDLTGSEKSKIVRYLAEGCSTLKIAKLLKRDHRTIKRFIQNSQQGRKTRVEKPRRKITAHELRKVKRAAATMPLATSLAIFQSCNITGVLKSTRCAILRDMAKVRKAERRPPLNKTHKLKRQDWANKYLKTDFSKVLWTDEMRVEVGVKLNSQSYCQFLEDTFFKQWYRKKSASFKKNMIFMQDNAPSHASKYSTAWLARKGIKEGNLMTWPPCSPDLNPIENLWSIIKCEIYKEGKQYTSLNSVWEAVVAAARNVDGEQIKTLTESMDGRLLSVLAKKGGYIGH
;
A
#
# COMPACT_ATOMS: atom_id res chain seq x y z
N MET A 1 -7.67 40.59 18.99
CA MET A 1 -8.14 40.51 20.39
C MET A 1 -8.34 39.05 20.76
N GLY A 2 -7.59 38.51 21.73
CA GLY A 2 -7.61 37.09 22.06
C GLY A 2 -8.98 36.60 22.55
N GLN A 3 -9.43 35.45 22.05
CA GLN A 3 -10.62 34.78 22.58
C GLN A 3 -10.39 34.50 24.08
N LYS A 4 -11.17 35.16 24.95
CA LYS A 4 -11.14 34.88 26.39
C LYS A 4 -11.58 33.43 26.61
N LYS A 5 -10.82 32.67 27.41
CA LYS A 5 -11.09 31.25 27.72
C LYS A 5 -12.52 31.08 28.26
N ASP A 6 -13.26 30.12 27.72
CA ASP A 6 -14.58 29.75 28.21
C ASP A 6 -14.55 29.24 29.67
N LEU A 7 -15.72 29.20 30.31
CA LEU A 7 -15.89 28.58 31.64
C LEU A 7 -15.71 27.06 31.54
N THR A 8 -14.85 26.50 32.39
CA THR A 8 -14.66 25.06 32.56
C THR A 8 -15.89 24.41 33.20
N GLY A 9 -16.03 23.09 33.06
CA GLY A 9 -17.13 22.34 33.68
C GLY A 9 -17.19 22.50 35.20
N SER A 10 -16.03 22.50 35.87
CA SER A 10 -15.93 22.72 37.32
C SER A 10 -16.38 24.12 37.73
N GLU A 11 -15.99 25.16 36.98
CA GLU A 11 -16.45 26.53 37.24
C GLU A 11 -17.96 26.66 37.07
N LYS A 12 -18.54 26.04 36.04
CA LYS A 12 -20.01 26.02 35.83
C LYS A 12 -20.74 25.39 37.01
N SER A 13 -20.26 24.26 37.53
CA SER A 13 -20.86 23.60 38.70
C SER A 13 -20.77 24.46 39.96
N LYS A 14 -19.63 25.14 40.18
CA LYS A 14 -19.47 26.07 41.32
C LYS A 14 -20.42 27.26 41.22
N ILE A 15 -20.63 27.81 40.03
CA ILE A 15 -21.59 28.91 39.81
C ILE A 15 -23.00 28.47 40.21
N VAL A 16 -23.46 27.29 39.76
CA VAL A 16 -24.79 26.76 40.10
C VAL A 16 -24.94 26.57 41.61
N ARG A 17 -23.92 25.99 42.27
CA ARG A 17 -23.93 25.79 43.73
C ARG A 17 -24.02 27.10 44.50
N TYR A 18 -23.17 28.09 44.18
CA TYR A 18 -23.17 29.38 44.87
C TYR A 18 -24.46 30.18 44.66
N LEU A 19 -25.11 30.03 43.50
CA LEU A 19 -26.43 30.61 43.27
C LEU A 19 -27.50 29.97 44.15
N ALA A 20 -27.47 28.65 44.34
CA ALA A 20 -28.38 27.95 45.24
C ALA A 20 -28.18 28.35 46.71
N GLU A 21 -26.94 28.68 47.09
CA GLU A 21 -26.58 29.24 48.40
C GLU A 21 -26.91 30.74 48.54
N GLY A 22 -27.59 31.36 47.56
CA GLY A 22 -28.03 32.75 47.61
C GLY A 22 -26.93 33.79 47.36
N CYS A 23 -25.76 33.40 46.85
CA CYS A 23 -24.69 34.36 46.57
C CYS A 23 -25.01 35.25 45.36
N SER A 24 -24.69 36.54 45.47
CA SER A 24 -24.83 37.46 44.34
C SER A 24 -23.86 37.14 43.20
N THR A 25 -24.28 37.39 41.95
CA THR A 25 -23.46 37.14 40.76
C THR A 25 -22.13 37.88 40.75
N LEU A 26 -22.07 39.05 41.39
CA LEU A 26 -20.83 39.81 41.60
C LEU A 26 -19.89 39.13 42.59
N LYS A 27 -20.42 38.56 43.67
CA LYS A 27 -19.65 37.79 44.67
C LYS A 27 -19.06 36.52 44.02
N ILE A 28 -19.84 35.84 43.20
CA ILE A 28 -19.40 34.64 42.45
C ILE A 28 -18.29 34.99 41.44
N ALA A 29 -18.42 36.11 40.72
CA ALA A 29 -17.41 36.57 39.78
C ALA A 29 -16.05 36.83 40.47
N LYS A 30 -16.07 37.47 41.65
CA LYS A 30 -14.88 37.70 42.49
C LYS A 30 -14.27 36.38 42.98
N LEU A 31 -15.09 35.45 43.49
CA LEU A 31 -14.63 34.14 44.00
C LEU A 31 -13.96 33.28 42.92
N LEU A 32 -14.50 33.29 41.70
CA LEU A 32 -13.96 32.51 40.57
C LEU A 32 -12.92 33.26 39.74
N LYS A 33 -12.58 34.51 40.13
CA LYS A 33 -11.68 35.39 39.36
C LYS A 33 -12.08 35.48 37.87
N ARG A 34 -13.39 35.54 37.60
CA ARG A 34 -13.95 35.65 36.25
C ARG A 34 -14.69 36.97 36.07
N ASP A 35 -14.72 37.45 34.83
CA ASP A 35 -15.50 38.63 34.47
C ASP A 35 -16.99 38.42 34.76
N HIS A 36 -17.62 39.41 35.39
CA HIS A 36 -19.03 39.35 35.80
C HIS A 36 -19.98 39.13 34.63
N ARG A 37 -19.67 39.66 33.43
CA ARG A 37 -20.47 39.46 32.22
C ARG A 37 -20.47 38.01 31.77
N THR A 38 -19.37 37.28 31.99
CA THR A 38 -19.26 35.84 31.70
C THR A 38 -20.19 35.03 32.60
N ILE A 39 -20.25 35.36 33.89
CA ILE A 39 -21.16 34.72 34.84
C ILE A 39 -22.62 35.02 34.48
N LYS A 40 -22.95 36.29 34.19
CA LYS A 40 -24.30 36.68 33.73
C LYS A 40 -24.72 35.97 32.44
N ARG A 41 -23.82 35.88 31.46
CA ARG A 41 -24.08 35.19 30.18
C ARG A 41 -24.33 33.70 30.39
N PHE A 42 -23.59 33.05 31.28
CA PHE A 42 -23.81 31.65 31.62
C PHE A 42 -25.20 31.44 32.22
N ILE A 43 -25.63 32.30 33.15
CA ILE A 43 -26.96 32.22 33.78
C ILE A 43 -28.08 32.46 32.76
N GLN A 44 -27.94 33.47 31.90
CA GLN A 44 -28.92 33.75 30.84
C GLN A 44 -29.05 32.57 29.87
N ASN A 45 -27.92 31.97 29.48
CA ASN A 45 -27.88 30.82 28.58
C ASN A 45 -28.29 29.50 29.25
N SER A 46 -28.21 29.38 30.59
CA SER A 46 -28.69 28.20 31.31
C SER A 46 -30.20 28.22 31.51
N GLN A 47 -30.79 29.42 31.59
CA GLN A 47 -32.24 29.61 31.68
C GLN A 47 -32.92 29.45 30.30
N GLN A 48 -32.23 29.81 29.22
CA GLN A 48 -32.66 29.45 27.87
C GLN A 48 -32.31 27.98 27.60
N GLY A 49 -33.33 27.12 27.54
CA GLY A 49 -33.15 25.72 27.14
C GLY A 49 -32.26 25.58 25.90
N ARG A 50 -31.44 24.52 25.85
CA ARG A 50 -30.48 24.25 24.77
C ARG A 50 -31.18 24.43 23.43
N LYS A 51 -30.82 25.44 22.64
CA LYS A 51 -31.39 25.61 21.29
C LYS A 51 -31.14 24.33 20.50
N THR A 52 -32.20 23.56 20.25
CA THR A 52 -32.12 22.39 19.37
C THR A 52 -31.73 22.89 18.00
N ARG A 53 -30.63 22.34 17.46
CA ARG A 53 -30.23 22.63 16.09
C ARG A 53 -31.40 22.27 15.19
N VAL A 54 -31.98 23.26 14.51
CA VAL A 54 -33.00 23.03 13.49
C VAL A 54 -32.29 22.32 12.33
N GLU A 55 -32.36 20.98 12.31
CA GLU A 55 -31.85 20.21 11.18
C GLU A 55 -32.77 20.47 9.98
N LYS A 56 -32.22 21.04 8.90
CA LYS A 56 -32.92 21.08 7.62
C LYS A 56 -33.31 19.64 7.24
N PRO A 57 -34.53 19.42 6.69
CA PRO A 57 -34.94 18.08 6.28
C PRO A 57 -33.95 17.55 5.24
N ARG A 58 -33.24 16.47 5.61
CA ARG A 58 -32.34 15.76 4.68
C ARG A 58 -33.21 14.93 3.74
N ARG A 59 -32.96 15.00 2.43
CA ARG A 59 -33.58 14.10 1.45
C ARG A 59 -33.41 12.65 1.92
N LYS A 60 -34.51 11.99 2.27
CA LYS A 60 -34.50 10.56 2.60
C LYS A 60 -34.38 9.79 1.29
N ILE A 61 -33.36 8.95 1.18
CA ILE A 61 -33.18 8.06 0.04
C ILE A 61 -34.10 6.85 0.28
N THR A 62 -34.95 6.56 -0.70
CA THR A 62 -35.91 5.47 -0.65
C THR A 62 -35.24 4.11 -0.85
N ALA A 63 -35.89 3.03 -0.42
CA ALA A 63 -35.40 1.67 -0.66
C ALA A 63 -35.27 1.35 -2.17
N HIS A 64 -36.12 1.95 -3.02
CA HIS A 64 -36.03 1.82 -4.47
C HIS A 64 -34.77 2.49 -5.02
N GLU A 65 -34.47 3.71 -4.59
CA GLU A 65 -33.24 4.42 -4.95
C GLU A 65 -31.99 3.67 -4.49
N LEU A 66 -32.00 3.12 -3.26
CA LEU A 66 -30.90 2.28 -2.77
C LEU A 66 -30.65 1.07 -3.68
N ARG A 67 -31.70 0.39 -4.14
CA ARG A 67 -31.56 -0.73 -5.09
C ARG A 67 -30.96 -0.28 -6.43
N LYS A 68 -31.34 0.90 -6.95
CA LYS A 68 -30.74 1.48 -8.16
C LYS A 68 -29.25 1.78 -7.95
N VAL A 69 -28.90 2.44 -6.84
CA VAL A 69 -27.50 2.74 -6.48
C VAL A 69 -26.68 1.46 -6.38
N LYS A 70 -27.21 0.40 -5.76
CA LYS A 70 -26.51 -0.89 -5.66
C LYS A 70 -26.22 -1.50 -7.03
N ARG A 71 -27.19 -1.47 -7.95
CA ARG A 71 -26.99 -1.96 -9.33
C ARG A 71 -25.97 -1.11 -10.09
N ALA A 72 -26.09 0.22 -10.02
CA ALA A 72 -25.17 1.15 -10.68
C ALA A 72 -23.73 1.03 -10.16
N ALA A 73 -23.56 0.82 -8.84
CA ALA A 73 -22.24 0.58 -8.25
C ALA A 73 -21.61 -0.73 -8.73
N ALA A 74 -22.41 -1.76 -9.02
CA ALA A 74 -21.93 -3.04 -9.55
C ALA A 74 -21.54 -2.95 -11.04
N THR A 75 -22.26 -2.16 -11.84
CA THR A 75 -21.96 -1.97 -13.26
C THR A 75 -20.83 -0.97 -13.51
N MET A 76 -20.62 -0.02 -12.58
CA MET A 76 -19.59 1.02 -12.69
C MET A 76 -18.65 1.04 -11.47
N PRO A 77 -17.85 -0.02 -11.25
CA PRO A 77 -17.03 -0.17 -10.04
C PRO A 77 -15.93 0.88 -9.86
N LEU A 78 -15.58 1.62 -10.91
CA LEU A 78 -14.55 2.67 -10.89
C LEU A 78 -15.13 4.10 -10.84
N ALA A 79 -16.45 4.25 -10.85
CA ALA A 79 -17.10 5.55 -10.86
C ALA A 79 -17.05 6.24 -9.48
N THR A 80 -17.05 7.57 -9.48
CA THR A 80 -17.13 8.34 -8.23
C THR A 80 -18.49 8.20 -7.57
N SER A 81 -18.58 8.44 -6.25
CA SER A 81 -19.86 8.42 -5.56
C SER A 81 -20.87 9.41 -6.14
N LEU A 82 -20.40 10.52 -6.72
CA LEU A 82 -21.26 11.47 -7.43
C LEU A 82 -21.82 10.85 -8.72
N ALA A 83 -20.97 10.29 -9.57
CA ALA A 83 -21.35 9.70 -10.85
C ALA A 83 -22.33 8.53 -10.69
N ILE A 84 -22.11 7.66 -9.68
CA ILE A 84 -23.03 6.55 -9.36
C ILE A 84 -24.43 7.09 -9.04
N PHE A 85 -24.52 8.11 -8.19
CA PHE A 85 -25.80 8.68 -7.77
C PHE A 85 -26.49 9.46 -8.92
N GLN A 86 -25.72 10.19 -9.73
CA GLN A 86 -26.22 10.88 -10.91
C GLN A 86 -26.77 9.91 -11.96
N SER A 87 -26.11 8.77 -12.19
CA SER A 87 -26.62 7.72 -13.11
C SER A 87 -27.97 7.13 -12.69
N CYS A 88 -28.30 7.25 -11.40
CA CYS A 88 -29.57 6.81 -10.84
C CYS A 88 -30.63 7.94 -10.80
N ASN A 89 -30.33 9.11 -11.36
CA ASN A 89 -31.10 10.35 -11.23
C ASN A 89 -31.31 10.81 -9.77
N ILE A 90 -30.32 10.54 -8.90
CA ILE A 90 -30.33 10.94 -7.48
C ILE A 90 -29.37 12.12 -7.29
N THR A 91 -29.92 13.33 -7.21
CA THR A 91 -29.18 14.59 -7.03
C THR A 91 -29.37 15.18 -5.63
N GLY A 92 -28.52 16.14 -5.23
CA GLY A 92 -28.67 16.85 -3.94
C GLY A 92 -28.26 16.06 -2.68
N VAL A 93 -27.67 14.87 -2.84
CA VAL A 93 -27.16 14.06 -1.71
C VAL A 93 -25.70 14.45 -1.41
N LEU A 94 -25.43 14.78 -0.15
CA LEU A 94 -24.09 15.13 0.34
C LEU A 94 -23.07 13.99 0.14
N LYS A 95 -21.80 14.35 -0.14
CA LYS A 95 -20.70 13.39 -0.32
C LYS A 95 -20.59 12.40 0.85
N SER A 96 -20.69 12.89 2.09
CA SER A 96 -20.63 12.05 3.29
C SER A 96 -21.72 10.99 3.33
N THR A 97 -22.96 11.37 2.99
CA THR A 97 -24.11 10.46 2.89
C THR A 97 -23.95 9.45 1.76
N ARG A 98 -23.54 9.88 0.56
CA ARG A 98 -23.27 8.97 -0.56
C ARG A 98 -22.21 7.92 -0.20
N CYS A 99 -21.12 8.38 0.42
CA CYS A 99 -20.04 7.48 0.84
C CYS A 99 -20.46 6.55 1.99
N ALA A 100 -21.31 7.00 2.93
CA ALA A 100 -21.84 6.13 3.98
C ALA A 100 -22.69 4.99 3.41
N ILE A 101 -23.60 5.32 2.48
CA ILE A 101 -24.45 4.33 1.80
C ILE A 101 -23.59 3.34 1.01
N LEU A 102 -22.63 3.82 0.23
CA LEU A 102 -21.77 2.92 -0.54
C LEU A 102 -20.91 2.01 0.34
N ARG A 103 -20.49 2.45 1.53
CA ARG A 103 -19.76 1.58 2.47
C ARG A 103 -20.62 0.46 3.04
N ASP A 104 -21.91 0.72 3.26
CA ASP A 104 -22.86 -0.29 3.74
C ASP A 104 -23.19 -1.32 2.65
N MET A 105 -23.25 -0.86 1.40
CA MET A 105 -23.68 -1.69 0.27
C MET A 105 -22.56 -2.39 -0.50
N ALA A 106 -21.31 -1.89 -0.41
CA ALA A 106 -20.20 -2.35 -1.22
C ALA A 106 -18.86 -2.34 -0.47
N LYS A 107 -17.98 -3.28 -0.81
CA LYS A 107 -16.59 -3.29 -0.34
C LYS A 107 -15.77 -2.30 -1.16
N VAL A 108 -15.48 -1.13 -0.59
CA VAL A 108 -14.55 -0.17 -1.19
C VAL A 108 -13.14 -0.75 -1.13
N ARG A 109 -12.52 -0.95 -2.29
CA ARG A 109 -11.13 -1.40 -2.41
C ARG A 109 -10.29 -0.30 -3.06
N LYS A 110 -9.02 -0.21 -2.66
CA LYS A 110 -8.05 0.63 -3.37
C LYS A 110 -7.78 -0.03 -4.72
N ALA A 111 -7.87 0.74 -5.81
CA ALA A 111 -7.49 0.23 -7.12
C ALA A 111 -5.99 -0.13 -7.10
N GLU A 112 -5.68 -1.38 -7.45
CA GLU A 112 -4.30 -1.83 -7.58
C GLU A 112 -3.67 -1.22 -8.84
N ARG A 113 -2.50 -0.61 -8.69
CA ARG A 113 -1.73 -0.09 -9.83
C ARG A 113 -0.88 -1.21 -10.41
N ARG A 114 -1.46 -2.03 -11.29
CA ARG A 114 -0.77 -3.11 -12.00
C ARG A 114 -1.20 -3.12 -13.47
N PRO A 115 -0.32 -3.42 -14.43
CA PRO A 115 -0.73 -3.59 -15.82
C PRO A 115 -1.81 -4.68 -15.96
N PRO A 116 -2.84 -4.51 -16.81
CA PRO A 116 -3.83 -5.56 -17.00
C PRO A 116 -3.22 -6.80 -17.70
N LEU A 117 -3.57 -8.00 -17.23
CA LEU A 117 -3.19 -9.25 -17.88
C LEU A 117 -4.18 -9.61 -19.00
N ASN A 118 -3.69 -9.69 -20.23
CA ASN A 118 -4.44 -10.25 -21.35
C ASN A 118 -4.49 -11.81 -21.27
N LYS A 119 -5.28 -12.43 -22.16
CA LYS A 119 -5.44 -13.90 -22.20
C LYS A 119 -4.10 -14.62 -22.42
N THR A 120 -3.24 -14.07 -23.28
CA THR A 120 -1.91 -14.62 -23.58
C THR A 120 -0.98 -14.58 -22.37
N HIS A 121 -0.98 -13.50 -21.59
CA HIS A 121 -0.19 -13.39 -20.36
C HIS A 121 -0.63 -14.45 -19.34
N LYS A 122 -1.94 -14.61 -19.16
CA LYS A 122 -2.49 -15.62 -18.25
C LYS A 122 -2.13 -17.05 -18.67
N LEU A 123 -2.16 -17.34 -19.98
CA LEU A 123 -1.73 -18.64 -20.49
C LEU A 123 -0.24 -18.89 -20.20
N LYS A 124 0.63 -17.94 -20.58
CA LYS A 124 2.08 -18.03 -20.33
C LYS A 124 2.41 -18.18 -18.84
N ARG A 125 1.66 -17.53 -17.95
CA ARG A 125 1.80 -17.69 -16.49
C ARG A 125 1.43 -19.10 -16.03
N GLN A 126 0.38 -19.70 -16.58
CA GLN A 126 0.01 -21.09 -16.27
C GLN A 126 1.03 -22.08 -16.82
N ASP A 127 1.47 -21.90 -18.07
CA ASP A 127 2.49 -22.75 -18.69
C ASP A 127 3.79 -22.71 -17.88
N TRP A 128 4.18 -21.52 -17.43
CA TRP A 128 5.32 -21.34 -16.54
C TRP A 128 5.11 -22.07 -15.20
N ALA A 129 3.97 -21.89 -14.55
CA ALA A 129 3.69 -22.55 -13.28
C ALA A 129 3.70 -24.08 -13.42
N ASN A 130 3.11 -24.63 -14.48
CA ASN A 130 3.15 -26.07 -14.74
C ASN A 130 4.57 -26.57 -15.02
N LYS A 131 5.37 -25.81 -15.78
CA LYS A 131 6.76 -26.14 -16.12
C LYS A 131 7.65 -26.24 -14.87
N TYR A 132 7.48 -25.32 -13.92
CA TYR A 132 8.35 -25.22 -12.74
C TYR A 132 7.74 -25.82 -11.47
N LEU A 133 6.59 -26.49 -11.54
CA LEU A 133 5.90 -27.05 -10.38
C LEU A 133 6.73 -28.07 -9.57
N LYS A 134 7.65 -28.77 -10.24
CA LYS A 134 8.54 -29.77 -9.62
C LYS A 134 9.96 -29.25 -9.38
N THR A 135 10.19 -27.95 -9.56
CA THR A 135 11.52 -27.36 -9.41
C THR A 135 11.85 -27.17 -7.95
N ASP A 136 13.07 -27.55 -7.59
CA ASP A 136 13.64 -27.23 -6.28
C ASP A 136 14.07 -25.75 -6.26
N PHE A 137 13.21 -24.89 -5.70
CA PHE A 137 13.44 -23.45 -5.66
C PHE A 137 14.61 -23.04 -4.76
N SER A 138 15.13 -23.93 -3.89
CA SER A 138 16.34 -23.65 -3.10
C SER A 138 17.60 -23.50 -3.97
N LYS A 139 17.56 -24.03 -5.20
CA LYS A 139 18.64 -23.90 -6.20
C LYS A 139 18.50 -22.65 -7.07
N VAL A 140 17.41 -21.91 -6.93
CA VAL A 140 17.14 -20.73 -7.77
C VAL A 140 17.78 -19.50 -7.15
N LEU A 141 18.65 -18.85 -7.91
CA LEU A 141 19.15 -17.53 -7.61
C LEU A 141 18.17 -16.50 -8.20
N TRP A 142 17.37 -15.90 -7.32
CA TRP A 142 16.47 -14.80 -7.65
C TRP A 142 17.26 -13.51 -7.82
N THR A 143 17.09 -12.86 -8.97
CA THR A 143 17.71 -11.55 -9.25
C THR A 143 16.69 -10.55 -9.76
N ASP A 144 16.93 -9.29 -9.45
CA ASP A 144 16.15 -8.13 -9.91
C ASP A 144 16.95 -6.85 -9.60
N GLU A 145 16.67 -5.76 -10.34
CA GLU A 145 17.32 -4.47 -10.15
C GLU A 145 16.39 -3.45 -9.49
N MET A 146 16.76 -2.98 -8.31
CA MET A 146 16.13 -1.79 -7.73
C MET A 146 16.82 -0.52 -8.23
N ARG A 147 16.05 0.39 -8.84
CA ARG A 147 16.53 1.69 -9.28
C ARG A 147 16.27 2.76 -8.23
N VAL A 148 17.31 3.53 -7.90
CA VAL A 148 17.21 4.70 -7.02
C VAL A 148 17.16 6.00 -7.84
N GLU A 149 17.80 6.03 -9.01
CA GLU A 149 17.75 7.18 -9.92
C GLU A 149 16.69 7.03 -11.02
N VAL A 150 15.93 8.10 -11.22
CA VAL A 150 14.88 8.17 -12.25
C VAL A 150 15.48 8.58 -13.59
N GLY A 151 15.18 7.84 -14.65
CA GLY A 151 15.49 8.25 -16.05
C GLY A 151 16.66 7.52 -16.71
N VAL A 152 17.51 6.82 -15.94
CA VAL A 152 18.58 5.99 -16.52
C VAL A 152 17.96 4.70 -17.08
N LYS A 153 18.14 4.43 -18.37
CA LYS A 153 17.72 3.16 -19.00
C LYS A 153 18.88 2.19 -19.06
N LEU A 154 18.76 1.07 -18.35
CA LEU A 154 19.65 -0.07 -18.49
C LEU A 154 19.46 -0.72 -19.87
N ASN A 155 20.54 -0.89 -20.62
CA ASN A 155 20.54 -1.59 -21.89
C ASN A 155 21.24 -2.95 -21.73
N SER A 156 21.23 -3.78 -22.77
CA SER A 156 21.80 -5.13 -22.70
C SER A 156 23.30 -5.15 -22.38
N GLN A 157 24.07 -4.20 -22.93
CA GLN A 157 25.52 -4.12 -22.71
C GLN A 157 25.84 -3.68 -21.28
N SER A 158 25.19 -2.60 -20.81
CA SER A 158 25.38 -2.11 -19.44
C SER A 158 24.88 -3.11 -18.40
N TYR A 159 23.82 -3.86 -18.71
CA TYR A 159 23.37 -4.98 -17.89
C TYR A 159 24.43 -6.09 -17.77
N CYS A 160 24.96 -6.57 -18.90
CA CYS A 160 25.99 -7.61 -18.89
C CYS A 160 27.27 -7.15 -18.18
N GLN A 161 27.66 -5.87 -18.35
CA GLN A 161 28.80 -5.30 -17.65
C GLN A 161 28.54 -5.22 -16.14
N PHE A 162 27.34 -4.79 -15.73
CA PHE A 162 26.94 -4.78 -14.33
C PHE A 162 27.02 -6.18 -13.71
N LEU A 163 26.46 -7.21 -14.37
CA LEU A 163 26.57 -8.58 -13.91
C LEU A 163 28.03 -9.07 -13.85
N GLU A 164 28.84 -8.74 -14.85
CA GLU A 164 30.26 -9.10 -14.86
C GLU A 164 30.98 -8.59 -13.61
N ASP A 165 30.76 -7.31 -13.29
CA ASP A 165 31.49 -6.61 -12.23
C ASP A 165 30.96 -6.92 -10.83
N THR A 166 29.64 -7.07 -10.67
CA THR A 166 29.02 -7.24 -9.36
C THR A 166 28.74 -8.69 -9.00
N PHE A 167 28.31 -9.50 -9.98
CA PHE A 167 27.90 -10.88 -9.74
C PHE A 167 29.02 -11.86 -10.07
N PHE A 168 29.56 -11.82 -11.29
CA PHE A 168 30.51 -12.83 -11.75
C PHE A 168 31.88 -12.70 -11.08
N LYS A 169 32.49 -11.51 -11.14
CA LYS A 169 33.82 -11.25 -10.56
C LYS A 169 33.81 -11.38 -9.04
N GLN A 170 32.83 -10.77 -8.36
CA GLN A 170 32.86 -10.69 -6.90
C GLN A 170 32.41 -11.97 -6.21
N TRP A 171 31.46 -12.71 -6.79
CA TRP A 171 30.78 -13.80 -6.10
C TRP A 171 30.79 -15.13 -6.86
N TYR A 172 30.29 -15.17 -8.10
CA TYR A 172 30.05 -16.44 -8.80
C TYR A 172 31.33 -17.22 -9.11
N ARG A 173 32.42 -16.54 -9.52
CA ARG A 173 33.70 -17.21 -9.83
C ARG A 173 34.27 -17.99 -8.66
N LYS A 174 34.07 -17.49 -7.44
CA LYS A 174 34.54 -18.08 -6.19
C LYS A 174 33.73 -19.31 -5.76
N LYS A 175 32.60 -19.62 -6.43
CA LYS A 175 31.77 -20.77 -6.10
C LYS A 175 32.31 -22.09 -6.64
N SER A 176 32.00 -23.16 -5.94
CA SER A 176 32.39 -24.53 -6.31
C SER A 176 31.77 -24.96 -7.64
N ALA A 177 32.41 -25.92 -8.31
CA ALA A 177 31.88 -26.48 -9.56
C ALA A 177 30.49 -27.12 -9.35
N SER A 178 30.27 -27.79 -8.21
CA SER A 178 28.98 -28.38 -7.85
C SER A 178 27.88 -27.31 -7.74
N PHE A 179 28.16 -26.18 -7.07
CA PHE A 179 27.22 -25.06 -7.00
C PHE A 179 26.88 -24.53 -8.40
N LYS A 180 27.89 -24.26 -9.23
CA LYS A 180 27.71 -23.72 -10.58
C LYS A 180 26.89 -24.64 -11.48
N LYS A 181 27.03 -25.96 -11.31
CA LYS A 181 26.29 -26.98 -12.06
C LYS A 181 24.80 -27.01 -11.70
N ASN A 182 24.49 -26.85 -10.40
CA ASN A 182 23.13 -27.06 -9.87
C ASN A 182 22.31 -25.77 -9.75
N MET A 183 22.95 -24.60 -9.76
CA MET A 183 22.27 -23.31 -9.63
C MET A 183 21.42 -23.00 -10.86
N ILE A 184 20.19 -22.54 -10.63
CA ILE A 184 19.30 -21.98 -11.64
C ILE A 184 19.32 -20.46 -11.50
N PHE A 185 19.73 -19.76 -12.55
CA PHE A 185 19.71 -18.30 -12.61
C PHE A 185 18.31 -17.82 -13.03
N MET A 186 17.72 -16.93 -12.25
CA MET A 186 16.45 -16.28 -12.59
C MET A 186 16.70 -14.79 -12.82
N GLN A 187 16.23 -14.29 -13.96
CA GLN A 187 16.11 -12.87 -14.31
C GLN A 187 14.73 -12.64 -14.92
N ASP A 188 14.21 -11.42 -14.83
CA ASP A 188 12.92 -11.10 -15.43
C ASP A 188 12.99 -11.00 -16.97
N ASN A 189 11.84 -10.73 -17.61
CA ASN A 189 11.75 -10.61 -19.07
C ASN A 189 11.87 -9.17 -19.57
N ALA A 190 12.61 -8.30 -18.86
CA ALA A 190 12.90 -6.96 -19.34
C ALA A 190 13.67 -7.00 -20.68
N PRO A 191 13.51 -6.00 -21.57
CA PRO A 191 14.14 -6.02 -22.88
C PRO A 191 15.67 -6.18 -22.85
N SER A 192 16.34 -5.60 -21.84
CA SER A 192 17.78 -5.77 -21.61
C SER A 192 18.15 -7.22 -21.32
N HIS A 193 17.32 -7.95 -20.57
CA HIS A 193 17.61 -9.32 -20.10
C HIS A 193 17.28 -10.35 -21.18
N ALA A 194 16.15 -10.16 -21.86
CA ALA A 194 15.65 -11.05 -22.91
C ALA A 194 16.35 -10.87 -24.27
N SER A 195 17.24 -9.88 -24.41
CA SER A 195 17.95 -9.64 -25.68
C SER A 195 18.87 -10.81 -26.06
N LYS A 196 19.03 -11.03 -27.37
CA LYS A 196 19.97 -12.03 -27.91
C LYS A 196 21.40 -11.83 -27.40
N TYR A 197 21.79 -10.57 -27.18
CA TYR A 197 23.10 -10.22 -26.64
C TYR A 197 23.28 -10.78 -25.23
N SER A 198 22.34 -10.47 -24.32
CA SER A 198 22.43 -10.87 -22.92
C SER A 198 22.32 -12.38 -22.73
N THR A 199 21.42 -13.04 -23.47
CA THR A 199 21.28 -14.51 -23.39
C THR A 199 22.51 -15.24 -23.93
N ALA A 200 23.09 -14.78 -25.04
CA ALA A 200 24.34 -15.33 -25.56
C ALA A 200 25.52 -15.06 -24.62
N TRP A 201 25.56 -13.89 -23.98
CA TRP A 201 26.60 -13.56 -23.01
C TRP A 201 26.53 -14.45 -21.76
N LEU A 202 25.33 -14.66 -21.19
CA LEU A 202 25.11 -15.58 -20.06
C LEU A 202 25.53 -17.01 -20.40
N ALA A 203 25.21 -17.48 -21.61
CA ALA A 203 25.60 -18.81 -22.08
C ALA A 203 27.14 -18.97 -22.11
N ARG A 204 27.88 -17.95 -22.57
CA ARG A 204 29.36 -17.95 -22.53
C ARG A 204 29.93 -17.95 -21.12
N LYS A 205 29.18 -17.44 -20.13
CA LYS A 205 29.56 -17.45 -18.72
C LYS A 205 29.20 -18.77 -17.99
N GLY A 206 28.60 -19.72 -18.70
CA GLY A 206 28.22 -21.04 -18.17
C GLY A 206 26.76 -21.14 -17.71
N ILE A 207 25.98 -20.06 -17.81
CA ILE A 207 24.54 -20.07 -17.52
C ILE A 207 23.80 -20.38 -18.82
N LYS A 208 23.68 -21.67 -19.12
CA LYS A 208 23.02 -22.19 -20.34
C LYS A 208 21.51 -22.33 -20.14
N GLU A 209 20.78 -22.64 -21.20
CA GLU A 209 19.31 -22.76 -21.21
C GLU A 209 18.73 -23.67 -20.11
N GLY A 210 19.42 -24.74 -19.72
CA GLY A 210 19.00 -25.61 -18.60
C GLY A 210 19.12 -24.98 -17.21
N ASN A 211 20.01 -23.98 -17.06
CA ASN A 211 20.28 -23.28 -15.81
C ASN A 211 19.77 -21.83 -15.86
N LEU A 212 19.04 -21.43 -16.90
CA LEU A 212 18.40 -20.11 -17.01
C LEU A 212 16.89 -20.29 -16.95
N MET A 213 16.27 -19.77 -15.89
CA MET A 213 14.82 -19.83 -15.74
C MET A 213 14.14 -18.89 -16.74
N THR A 214 13.21 -19.43 -17.53
CA THR A 214 12.30 -18.60 -18.34
C THR A 214 11.33 -17.88 -17.41
N TRP A 215 10.97 -16.62 -17.70
CA TRP A 215 10.08 -15.84 -16.84
C TRP A 215 8.78 -15.41 -17.57
N PRO A 216 7.59 -15.51 -16.96
CA PRO A 216 6.36 -15.09 -17.61
C PRO A 216 6.21 -13.56 -17.59
N PRO A 217 5.60 -12.96 -18.62
CA PRO A 217 5.47 -11.50 -18.72
C PRO A 217 4.61 -10.94 -17.57
N CYS A 218 4.88 -9.69 -17.19
CA CYS A 218 4.10 -8.93 -16.19
C CYS A 218 3.88 -9.69 -14.87
N SER A 219 4.91 -10.38 -14.36
CA SER A 219 4.77 -11.30 -13.22
C SER A 219 5.67 -10.95 -12.01
N PRO A 220 5.67 -9.70 -11.51
CA PRO A 220 6.44 -9.36 -10.31
C PRO A 220 5.92 -10.09 -9.06
N ASP A 221 4.63 -10.41 -9.00
CA ASP A 221 4.01 -11.18 -7.91
C ASP A 221 4.56 -12.60 -7.75
N LEU A 222 5.23 -13.12 -8.78
CA LEU A 222 5.91 -14.42 -8.76
C LEU A 222 7.36 -14.35 -8.29
N ASN A 223 7.97 -13.16 -8.24
CA ASN A 223 9.37 -13.01 -7.87
C ASN A 223 9.48 -12.75 -6.35
N PRO A 224 10.04 -13.68 -5.55
CA PRO A 224 10.18 -13.48 -4.11
C PRO A 224 11.05 -12.28 -3.73
N ILE A 225 11.95 -11.85 -4.62
CA ILE A 225 12.80 -10.69 -4.36
C ILE A 225 12.00 -9.39 -4.21
N GLU A 226 10.79 -9.30 -4.78
CA GLU A 226 9.89 -8.16 -4.59
C GLU A 226 9.43 -8.05 -3.13
N ASN A 227 9.22 -9.19 -2.47
CA ASN A 227 8.94 -9.23 -1.03
C ASN A 227 10.17 -8.86 -0.22
N LEU A 228 11.37 -9.31 -0.63
CA LEU A 228 12.62 -8.90 -0.01
C LEU A 228 12.82 -7.38 -0.11
N TRP A 229 12.56 -6.78 -1.29
CA TRP A 229 12.58 -5.33 -1.46
C TRP A 229 11.56 -4.64 -0.56
N SER A 230 10.38 -5.21 -0.35
CA SER A 230 9.41 -4.67 0.58
C SER A 230 9.93 -4.68 2.02
N ILE A 231 10.57 -5.77 2.47
CA ILE A 231 11.16 -5.88 3.81
C ILE A 231 12.26 -4.81 3.98
N ILE A 232 13.17 -4.70 3.01
CA ILE A 232 14.26 -3.72 3.02
C ILE A 232 13.69 -2.29 3.07
N LYS A 233 12.69 -1.97 2.24
CA LYS A 233 12.05 -0.64 2.24
C LYS A 233 11.36 -0.33 3.57
N CYS A 234 10.68 -1.30 4.18
CA CYS A 234 10.06 -1.12 5.48
C CYS A 234 11.09 -0.74 6.55
N GLU A 235 12.27 -1.35 6.53
CA GLU A 235 13.34 -1.05 7.47
C GLU A 235 13.98 0.33 7.20
N ILE A 236 14.27 0.64 5.93
CA ILE A 236 14.85 1.94 5.51
C ILE A 236 13.95 3.11 5.95
N TYR A 237 12.64 3.02 5.70
CA TYR A 237 11.69 4.09 5.97
C TYR A 237 10.96 3.95 7.32
N LYS A 238 11.44 3.06 8.18
CA LYS A 238 10.91 2.87 9.54
C LYS A 238 10.90 4.20 10.29
N GLU A 239 9.84 4.44 11.07
CA GLU A 239 9.64 5.68 11.84
C GLU A 239 9.63 6.96 10.98
N GLY A 240 9.38 6.84 9.67
CA GLY A 240 9.25 7.99 8.77
C GLY A 240 10.58 8.64 8.38
N LYS A 241 11.70 7.93 8.54
CA LYS A 241 13.04 8.39 8.11
C LYS A 241 13.01 8.92 6.68
N GLN A 242 13.68 10.06 6.47
CA GLN A 242 13.84 10.69 5.16
C GLN A 242 15.33 10.83 4.85
N TYR A 243 15.66 10.80 3.57
CA TYR A 243 17.04 10.86 3.09
C TYR A 243 17.21 12.04 2.15
N THR A 244 18.32 12.77 2.27
CA THR A 244 18.61 13.98 1.49
C THR A 244 19.69 13.76 0.43
N SER A 245 20.36 12.60 0.43
CA SER A 245 21.40 12.26 -0.54
C SER A 245 21.36 10.79 -0.96
N LEU A 246 21.81 10.50 -2.18
CA LEU A 246 21.92 9.13 -2.70
C LEU A 246 22.85 8.26 -1.85
N ASN A 247 23.95 8.82 -1.35
CA ASN A 247 24.88 8.08 -0.49
C ASN A 247 24.20 7.63 0.82
N SER A 248 23.42 8.51 1.45
CA SER A 248 22.67 8.15 2.67
C SER A 248 21.62 7.07 2.43
N VAL A 249 20.97 7.07 1.25
CA VAL A 249 20.06 5.99 0.84
C VAL A 249 20.84 4.70 0.65
N TRP A 250 22.00 4.74 -0.03
CA TRP A 250 22.82 3.56 -0.27
C TRP A 250 23.31 2.91 1.02
N GLU A 251 23.81 3.69 1.97
CA GLU A 251 24.23 3.20 3.29
C GLU A 251 23.08 2.53 4.03
N ALA A 252 21.88 3.13 4.00
CA ALA A 252 20.69 2.54 4.60
C ALA A 252 20.26 1.23 3.93
N VAL A 253 20.33 1.16 2.58
CA VAL A 253 20.06 -0.08 1.83
C VAL A 253 21.04 -1.18 2.23
N VAL A 254 22.34 -0.88 2.30
CA VAL A 254 23.37 -1.86 2.68
C VAL A 254 23.16 -2.33 4.13
N ALA A 255 22.86 -1.42 5.05
CA ALA A 255 22.59 -1.76 6.44
C ALA A 255 21.33 -2.63 6.58
N ALA A 256 20.22 -2.24 5.94
CA ALA A 256 18.98 -3.01 5.95
C ALA A 256 19.15 -4.40 5.31
N ALA A 257 19.86 -4.50 4.19
CA ALA A 257 20.12 -5.77 3.52
C ALA A 257 20.98 -6.73 4.37
N ARG A 258 21.95 -6.21 5.13
CA ARG A 258 22.75 -7.02 6.08
C ARG A 258 21.95 -7.53 7.27
N ASN A 259 20.87 -6.86 7.62
CA ASN A 259 19.98 -7.25 8.73
C ASN A 259 18.93 -8.28 8.32
N VAL A 260 18.78 -8.57 7.02
CA VAL A 260 17.87 -9.63 6.56
C VAL A 260 18.43 -10.97 7.00
N ASP A 261 17.64 -11.70 7.78
CA ASP A 261 18.06 -13.00 8.28
C ASP A 261 17.88 -14.10 7.22
N GLY A 262 18.61 -15.21 7.38
CA GLY A 262 18.54 -16.34 6.45
C GLY A 262 17.18 -17.05 6.44
N GLU A 263 16.44 -17.01 7.55
CA GLU A 263 15.14 -17.67 7.69
C GLU A 263 14.05 -16.93 6.92
N GLN A 264 14.12 -15.59 6.85
CA GLN A 264 13.29 -14.74 6.00
C GLN A 264 13.50 -15.11 4.54
N ILE A 265 14.75 -15.23 4.08
CA ILE A 265 15.07 -15.62 2.69
C ILE A 265 14.54 -17.03 2.38
N LYS A 266 14.72 -17.97 3.31
CA LYS A 266 14.22 -19.33 3.19
C LYS A 266 12.69 -19.37 3.10
N THR A 267 11.99 -18.67 4.00
CA THR A 267 10.52 -18.56 4.01
C THR A 267 10.00 -17.98 2.68
N LEU A 268 10.67 -16.94 2.15
CA LEU A 268 10.33 -16.38 0.85
C LEU A 268 10.49 -17.40 -0.28
N THR A 269 11.54 -18.21 -0.23
CA THR A 269 11.80 -19.26 -1.22
C THR A 269 10.79 -20.40 -1.12
N GLU A 270 10.47 -20.86 0.10
CA GLU A 270 9.48 -21.91 0.36
C GLU A 270 8.05 -21.49 -0.02
N SER A 271 7.78 -20.17 -0.10
CA SER A 271 6.48 -19.68 -0.58
C SER A 271 6.20 -19.99 -2.04
N MET A 272 7.20 -20.37 -2.84
CA MET A 272 7.08 -20.51 -4.30
C MET A 272 6.06 -21.56 -4.72
N ASP A 273 6.01 -22.71 -4.07
CA ASP A 273 5.03 -23.76 -4.42
C ASP A 273 3.60 -23.23 -4.26
N GLY A 274 3.34 -22.52 -3.16
CA GLY A 274 2.05 -21.85 -2.92
C GLY A 274 1.73 -20.78 -3.98
N ARG A 275 2.74 -20.04 -4.46
CA ARG A 275 2.57 -19.05 -5.55
C ARG A 275 2.16 -19.71 -6.86
N LEU A 276 2.83 -20.80 -7.24
CA LEU A 276 2.53 -21.54 -8.46
C LEU A 276 1.11 -22.13 -8.42
N LEU A 277 0.74 -22.77 -7.31
CA LEU A 277 -0.61 -23.30 -7.10
C LEU A 277 -1.66 -22.18 -7.18
N SER A 278 -1.38 -21.01 -6.60
CA SER A 278 -2.27 -19.85 -6.65
C SER A 278 -2.44 -19.31 -8.08
N VAL A 279 -1.39 -19.33 -8.91
CA VAL A 279 -1.50 -18.95 -10.33
C VAL A 279 -2.40 -19.91 -11.08
N LEU A 280 -2.23 -21.22 -10.86
CA LEU A 280 -3.05 -22.25 -11.50
C LEU A 280 -4.51 -22.13 -11.08
N ALA A 281 -4.78 -22.00 -9.78
CA ALA A 281 -6.13 -21.81 -9.23
C ALA A 281 -6.82 -20.55 -9.80
N LYS A 282 -6.05 -19.48 -10.03
CA LYS A 282 -6.56 -18.23 -10.63
C LYS A 282 -6.50 -18.20 -12.16
N LYS A 283 -6.27 -19.34 -12.82
CA LYS A 283 -6.19 -19.46 -14.29
C LYS A 283 -5.24 -18.41 -14.90
N GLY A 284 -4.05 -18.29 -14.32
CA GLY A 284 -3.02 -17.34 -14.77
C GLY A 284 -3.16 -15.92 -14.26
N GLY A 285 -4.18 -15.64 -13.42
CA GLY A 285 -4.39 -14.33 -12.82
C GLY A 285 -3.28 -13.91 -11.83
N TYR A 286 -3.37 -12.65 -11.38
CA TYR A 286 -2.49 -12.14 -10.34
C TYR A 286 -2.72 -12.83 -9.00
N ILE A 287 -1.64 -13.11 -8.30
CA ILE A 287 -1.65 -13.65 -6.94
C ILE A 287 -1.39 -12.53 -5.93
N GLY A 288 -1.84 -12.76 -4.70
CA GLY A 288 -1.62 -11.83 -3.59
C GLY A 288 -0.59 -12.43 -2.66
N HIS A 289 0.61 -11.85 -2.67
CA HIS A 289 1.74 -12.18 -1.80
C HIS A 289 2.50 -10.88 -1.50
#